data_AF-A0A7V1M2P9-F1
#
_entry.id   AF-A0A7V1M2P9-F1
#
_cell.length_a   1.000
_cell.length_b   1.000
_cell.length_c   1.000
_cell.angle_alpha   90.00
_cell.angle_beta   90.00
_cell.angle_gamma   90.00
#
_symmetry.space_group_name_H-M   'P 1'
#
loop_
_entity.id
_entity.type
_entity.pdbx_description
1 polymer ?
#
loop_
_entity_poly.entity_id
_entity_poly.type
_entity_poly.pdbx_seq_one_letter_code
_entity_poly.pdbx_strand_id
1 'polypeptide(L)'
;MPTYEYEILDDAGEPTGERFEWVQSMKDDALTTHPETGRPCRRAIVATNIAGNWSPLKDKSRLSNKNLEKLGFTKYEKRGDGVMERTAGKEGPRVLKADD
;
A
#
# COMPACT_ATOMS: atom_id res chain seq x y z
N MET A 1 -0.54 -12.10 -3.05
CA MET A 1 -1.20 -12.91 -2.00
C MET A 1 -1.87 -11.92 -1.07
N PRO A 2 -3.22 -11.85 -1.04
CA PRO A 2 -3.92 -11.03 -0.06
C PRO A 2 -3.76 -11.57 1.36
N THR A 3 -3.96 -10.68 2.32
CA THR A 3 -4.18 -11.03 3.73
C THR A 3 -5.68 -10.92 3.99
N TYR A 4 -6.26 -11.95 4.60
CA TYR A 4 -7.65 -11.96 5.01
C TYR A 4 -7.75 -11.91 6.53
N GLU A 5 -8.78 -11.22 7.03
CA GLU A 5 -9.17 -11.25 8.42
C GLU A 5 -10.18 -12.39 8.62
N TYR A 6 -9.94 -13.22 9.62
CA TYR A 6 -10.79 -14.32 10.04
C TYR A 6 -11.27 -14.08 11.47
N GLU A 7 -12.47 -14.57 11.79
CA GLU A 7 -13.02 -14.56 13.14
C GLU A 7 -13.19 -15.97 13.68
N ILE A 8 -12.94 -16.14 14.97
CA ILE A 8 -13.13 -17.42 15.66
C ILE A 8 -14.58 -17.59 16.05
N LEU A 9 -15.11 -18.79 15.80
CA LEU A 9 -16.47 -19.17 16.13
C LEU A 9 -16.53 -19.91 17.46
N ASP A 10 -17.66 -19.80 18.14
CA ASP A 10 -18.01 -20.67 19.27
C ASP A 10 -18.65 -21.99 18.81
N ASP A 11 -19.05 -22.83 19.76
CA ASP A 11 -19.68 -24.12 19.49
C ASP A 11 -21.04 -24.00 18.78
N ALA A 12 -21.70 -22.83 18.86
CA ALA A 12 -22.94 -22.52 18.14
C ALA A 12 -22.69 -21.98 16.72
N GLY A 13 -21.42 -21.74 16.36
CA GLY A 13 -21.04 -21.18 15.07
C GLY A 13 -21.09 -19.64 15.01
N GLU A 14 -21.20 -18.98 16.15
CA GLU A 14 -21.29 -17.53 16.26
C GLU A 14 -19.91 -16.88 16.54
N PRO A 15 -19.65 -15.65 16.07
CA PRO A 15 -18.36 -15.00 16.29
C PRO A 15 -18.11 -14.67 17.77
N THR A 16 -16.96 -15.09 18.26
CA THR A 16 -16.50 -14.80 19.64
C THR A 16 -15.98 -13.37 19.81
N GLY A 17 -15.73 -12.65 18.71
CA GLY A 17 -15.06 -11.35 18.68
C GLY A 17 -13.54 -11.44 18.56
N GLU A 18 -12.95 -12.62 18.75
CA GLU A 18 -11.53 -12.87 18.49
C GLU A 18 -11.26 -13.02 16.99
N ARG A 19 -10.18 -12.39 16.52
CA ARG A 19 -9.82 -12.34 15.10
C ARG A 19 -8.34 -12.54 14.86
N PHE A 20 -8.00 -12.99 13.65
CA PHE A 20 -6.63 -13.16 13.20
C PHE A 20 -6.49 -12.84 11.70
N GLU A 21 -5.27 -12.52 11.30
CA GLU A 21 -4.93 -12.28 9.89
C GLU A 21 -4.20 -13.48 9.31
N TRP A 22 -4.53 -13.85 8.07
CA TRP A 22 -3.87 -14.94 7.35
C TRP A 22 -3.60 -14.58 5.90
N VAL A 23 -2.36 -14.78 5.47
CA VAL A 23 -1.96 -14.62 4.06
C VAL A 23 -2.40 -15.87 3.30
N GLN A 24 -3.34 -15.69 2.36
CA GLN A 24 -3.90 -16.80 1.60
C GLN A 24 -3.96 -16.47 0.11
N SER A 25 -3.85 -17.49 -0.75
CA SER A 25 -4.14 -17.30 -2.16
C SER A 25 -5.62 -16.94 -2.36
N MET A 26 -5.92 -16.16 -3.39
CA MET A 26 -7.31 -15.93 -3.81
C MET A 26 -7.95 -17.18 -4.44
N LYS A 27 -7.14 -18.17 -4.83
CA LYS A 27 -7.60 -19.41 -5.46
C LYS A 27 -7.94 -20.52 -4.45
N ASP A 28 -7.53 -20.35 -3.20
CA ASP A 28 -7.76 -21.35 -2.16
C ASP A 28 -9.12 -21.10 -1.51
N ASP A 29 -9.76 -22.17 -1.05
CA ASP A 29 -10.98 -22.08 -0.26
C ASP A 29 -10.74 -21.37 1.08
N ALA A 30 -11.76 -20.68 1.59
CA ALA A 30 -11.66 -20.02 2.88
C ALA A 30 -11.39 -21.05 4.00
N LEU A 31 -10.57 -20.65 4.98
CA LEU A 31 -10.32 -21.49 6.14
C LEU A 31 -11.62 -21.69 6.94
N THR A 32 -11.88 -22.94 7.32
CA THR A 32 -12.93 -23.33 8.27
C THR A 32 -12.36 -23.61 9.66
N THR A 33 -11.04 -23.77 9.76
CA THR A 33 -10.31 -24.12 10.97
C THR A 33 -9.03 -23.29 11.07
N HIS A 34 -8.76 -22.74 12.25
CA HIS A 34 -7.56 -21.96 12.51
C HIS A 34 -6.31 -22.84 12.37
N PRO A 35 -5.31 -22.47 11.56
CA PRO A 35 -4.15 -23.33 11.26
C PRO A 35 -3.32 -23.72 12.48
N GLU A 36 -3.18 -22.82 13.46
CA GLU A 36 -2.36 -23.05 14.66
C GLU A 36 -3.11 -23.64 15.85
N THR A 37 -4.35 -23.18 16.12
CA THR A 37 -5.12 -23.57 17.32
C THR A 37 -6.15 -24.65 17.06
N GLY A 38 -6.50 -24.92 15.79
CA GLY A 38 -7.55 -25.89 15.44
C GLY A 38 -8.98 -25.41 15.73
N ARG A 39 -9.18 -24.17 16.17
CA ARG A 39 -10.51 -23.63 16.48
C ARG A 39 -11.33 -23.36 15.22
N PRO A 40 -12.66 -23.51 15.24
CA PRO A 40 -13.51 -23.20 14.08
C PRO A 40 -13.42 -21.71 13.77
N CYS A 41 -13.32 -21.37 12.49
CA CYS A 41 -13.23 -19.99 12.04
C CYS A 41 -13.93 -19.77 10.70
N ARG A 42 -14.19 -18.51 10.37
CA ARG A 42 -14.64 -18.10 9.03
C ARG A 42 -14.02 -16.76 8.67
N ARG A 43 -14.05 -16.40 7.39
CA ARG A 43 -13.69 -15.04 6.96
C ARG A 43 -14.58 -14.02 7.65
N ALA A 44 -13.98 -13.04 8.29
CA ALA A 44 -14.71 -11.94 8.91
C ALA A 44 -15.35 -11.07 7.83
N ILE A 45 -16.60 -10.66 8.06
CA ILE A 45 -17.24 -9.62 7.24
C ILE A 45 -16.72 -8.28 7.73
N VAL A 46 -15.93 -7.62 6.90
CA VAL A 46 -15.24 -6.36 7.24
C VAL A 46 -15.65 -5.26 6.28
N ALA A 47 -15.50 -4.01 6.73
CA ALA A 47 -15.65 -2.87 5.85
C ALA A 47 -14.63 -2.95 4.70
N THR A 48 -15.02 -2.49 3.52
CA THR A 48 -14.12 -2.43 2.37
C THR A 48 -12.94 -1.49 2.65
N ASN A 49 -11.73 -1.98 2.42
CA ASN A 49 -10.54 -1.14 2.53
C ASN A 49 -10.43 -0.23 1.30
N ILE A 50 -10.83 1.03 1.44
CA ILE A 50 -10.76 2.03 0.37
C ILE A 50 -9.35 2.61 0.34
N ALA A 51 -8.71 2.53 -0.83
CA ALA A 51 -7.38 3.10 -1.06
C ALA A 51 -7.38 4.63 -0.78
N GLY A 52 -6.95 5.00 0.42
CA GLY A 52 -6.91 6.38 0.90
C GLY A 52 -5.68 7.16 0.44
N ASN A 53 -5.46 8.33 1.04
CA ASN A 53 -4.37 9.25 0.70
C ASN A 53 -2.96 8.66 0.88
N TRP A 54 -2.82 7.61 1.70
CA TRP A 54 -1.56 6.93 2.02
C TRP A 54 -1.40 5.60 1.28
N SER A 55 -2.19 5.36 0.24
CA SER A 55 -2.08 4.17 -0.59
C SER A 55 -1.08 4.37 -1.74
N PRO A 56 -0.37 3.31 -2.18
CA PRO A 56 0.51 3.38 -3.35
C PRO A 56 -0.18 3.85 -4.63
N LEU A 57 -1.50 3.64 -4.72
CA LEU A 57 -2.34 4.14 -5.81
C LEU A 57 -2.33 5.66 -5.92
N LYS A 58 -2.18 6.38 -4.81
CA LYS A 58 -2.13 7.85 -4.78
C LYS A 58 -0.73 8.40 -5.06
N ASP A 59 0.33 7.60 -4.90
CA ASP A 59 1.72 8.07 -5.00
C ASP A 59 2.02 8.75 -6.34
N LYS A 60 1.58 8.15 -7.46
CA LYS A 60 1.78 8.74 -8.80
C LYS A 60 1.17 10.14 -8.91
N SER A 61 -0.03 10.33 -8.36
CA SER A 61 -0.71 11.62 -8.40
C SER A 61 -0.02 12.65 -7.49
N ARG A 62 0.38 12.22 -6.27
CA ARG A 62 1.05 13.07 -5.26
C ARG A 62 2.44 13.52 -5.70
N LEU A 63 3.19 12.63 -6.36
CA LEU A 63 4.56 12.87 -6.83
C LEU A 63 4.62 13.32 -8.29
N SER A 64 3.49 13.64 -8.91
CA SER A 64 3.46 14.19 -10.26
C SER A 64 4.13 15.57 -10.30
N ASN A 65 4.82 15.90 -11.40
CA ASN A 65 5.52 17.19 -11.53
C ASN A 65 4.59 18.38 -11.31
N LYS A 66 3.35 18.31 -11.81
CA LYS A 66 2.30 19.33 -11.59
C LYS A 66 2.00 19.53 -10.10
N ASN A 67 1.88 18.45 -9.33
CA ASN A 67 1.57 18.55 -7.90
C ASN A 67 2.78 19.03 -7.10
N LEU A 68 3.99 18.58 -7.45
CA LEU A 68 5.23 19.04 -6.83
C LEU A 68 5.45 20.54 -7.06
N GLU A 69 5.23 21.03 -8.28
CA GLU A 69 5.25 22.47 -8.60
C GLU A 69 4.24 23.26 -7.80
N LYS A 70 2.99 22.79 -7.72
CA LYS A 70 1.93 23.42 -6.95
C LYS A 70 2.31 23.56 -5.47
N LEU A 71 3.03 22.58 -4.93
CA LEU A 71 3.48 22.56 -3.54
C LEU A 71 4.81 23.29 -3.31
N GLY A 72 5.41 23.88 -4.36
CA GLY A 72 6.66 24.64 -4.25
C GLY A 72 7.92 23.78 -4.23
N PHE A 73 7.82 22.49 -4.57
CA PHE A 73 8.99 21.61 -4.66
C PHE A 73 9.67 21.72 -6.03
N THR A 74 11.00 21.63 -6.01
CA THR A 74 11.82 21.41 -7.20
C THR A 74 12.22 19.94 -7.27
N LYS A 75 12.01 19.31 -8.45
CA LYS A 75 12.41 17.93 -8.72
C LYS A 75 13.41 17.88 -9.86
N TYR A 76 14.46 17.11 -9.66
CA TYR A 76 15.46 16.78 -10.69
C TYR A 76 15.38 15.31 -11.06
N GLU A 77 15.49 15.00 -12.34
CA GLU A 77 15.58 13.63 -12.87
C GLU A 77 16.94 13.42 -13.52
N LYS A 78 17.53 12.24 -13.28
CA LYS A 78 18.83 11.86 -13.85
C LYS A 78 18.72 11.73 -15.37
N ARG A 79 19.67 12.33 -16.11
CA ARG A 79 19.77 12.23 -17.57
C ARG A 79 20.92 11.34 -18.06
N GLY A 80 21.82 10.93 -17.16
CA GLY A 80 23.03 10.19 -17.49
C GLY A 80 24.27 11.01 -17.11
N ASP A 81 25.44 10.38 -17.04
CA ASP A 81 26.76 11.04 -16.91
C ASP A 81 26.86 12.06 -15.76
N GLY A 82 26.29 11.72 -14.59
CA GLY A 82 26.28 12.63 -13.43
C GLY A 82 25.40 13.88 -13.60
N VAL A 83 24.64 13.98 -14.68
CA VAL A 83 23.77 15.10 -15.01
C VAL A 83 22.34 14.85 -14.52
N MET A 84 21.77 15.86 -13.87
CA MET A 84 20.36 15.89 -13.45
C MET A 84 19.68 17.11 -14.08
N GLU A 85 18.50 16.92 -14.66
CA GLU A 85 17.70 18.02 -15.24
C GLU A 85 16.47 18.31 -14.38
N ARG A 86 16.16 19.59 -14.19
CA ARG A 86 14.95 20.00 -13.48
C ARG A 86 13.71 19.64 -14.30
N THR A 87 12.81 18.84 -13.73
CA THR A 87 11.56 18.41 -14.39
C THR A 87 10.29 18.92 -13.70
N ALA A 88 10.42 19.47 -12.49
CA ALA A 88 9.37 20.18 -11.80
C ALA A 88 9.96 21.34 -10.99
N GLY A 89 9.21 22.42 -10.85
CA GLY A 89 9.56 23.58 -10.03
C GLY A 89 10.31 24.66 -10.81
N LYS A 90 10.38 25.86 -10.22
CA LYS A 90 11.04 27.03 -10.84
C LYS A 90 12.37 27.40 -10.18
N GLU A 91 12.60 26.91 -8.96
CA GLU A 91 13.77 27.25 -8.17
C GLU A 91 15.01 26.46 -8.60
N GLY A 92 16.19 27.08 -8.46
CA GLY A 92 17.50 26.47 -8.76
C GLY A 92 17.95 26.56 -10.23
N PRO A 93 19.08 25.93 -10.58
CA PRO A 93 19.56 25.84 -11.96
C PRO A 93 18.75 24.82 -12.77
N ARG A 94 18.70 25.00 -14.10
CA ARG A 94 17.99 24.06 -15.00
C ARG A 94 18.65 22.68 -15.07
N VAL A 95 19.98 22.64 -14.91
CA VAL A 95 20.80 21.43 -14.97
C VAL A 95 21.76 21.45 -13.79
N LEU A 96 21.88 20.32 -13.10
CA LEU A 96 22.94 20.04 -12.12
C LEU A 96 23.91 19.05 -12.75
N LYS A 97 25.20 19.27 -12.53
CA LYS A 97 26.27 18.34 -12.91
C LYS A 97 27.06 18.01 -11.64
N ALA A 98 27.50 16.77 -11.51
CA ALA A 98 28.58 16.49 -10.57
C ALA A 98 29.82 17.21 -11.09
N ASP A 99 30.41 18.09 -10.27
CA ASP A 99 31.79 18.52 -10.51
C ASP A 99 32.68 17.28 -10.27
N ASP A 100 33.70 17.09 -11.11
CA ASP A 100 34.70 16.01 -11.00
C ASP A 100 35.45 16.05 -9.64
#